data_AF-A0AAV6UZA1-F1
#
_entry.id   AF-A0AAV6UZA1-F1
#
_cell.length_a   1.000
_cell.length_b   1.000
_cell.length_c   1.000
_cell.angle_alpha   90.00
_cell.angle_beta   90.00
_cell.angle_gamma   90.00
#
_symmetry.space_group_name_H-M   'P 1'
#
loop_
_entity.id
_entity.type
_entity.pdbx_description
1 polymer ?
#
loop_
_entity_poly.entity_id
_entity_poly.type
_entity_poly.pdbx_seq_one_letter_code
_entity_poly.pdbx_strand_id
1 'polypeptide(L)'
;MAAAPISVTHARRQVVIFSSSLYKDSLGLIFSRPEGRQNTGALLAPFKNQVWMAILILAVMMCLILYAVVRFSKHLLHESDLGKTKEFSLLDCVWFIFCGLMKQGFNKSSSRDPIRLLMATWWLTSMVVAAFYTANLTVFLTLENSIVEYTVEKFVHSGNRWVFKRGTAFSNALFKANVSEYAKEFALLNWSYRNGVGIMVQTEEEAMDYVQRGALVLKLENLEIKYKLVTHIWEL
;
A
#
# COMPACT_ATOMS: atom_id res chain seq x y z
N MET A 1 48.84 15.31 -2.16
CA MET A 1 47.64 15.06 -1.32
C MET A 1 46.44 15.20 -2.24
N ALA A 2 45.53 14.22 -2.28
CA ALA A 2 44.34 14.26 -3.13
C ALA A 2 43.10 14.19 -2.24
N ALA A 3 42.17 15.13 -2.41
CA ALA A 3 40.89 15.14 -1.72
C ALA A 3 39.81 14.76 -2.73
N ALA A 4 39.24 13.56 -2.58
CA ALA A 4 38.20 13.04 -3.46
C ALA A 4 37.32 12.04 -2.71
N PRO A 5 36.05 11.85 -3.12
CA PRO A 5 35.18 10.81 -2.58
C PRO A 5 35.65 9.44 -3.09
N ILE A 6 36.57 8.80 -2.37
CA ILE A 6 37.15 7.52 -2.72
C ILE A 6 36.96 6.50 -1.59
N SER A 7 36.32 5.37 -1.91
CA SER A 7 36.14 4.29 -0.94
C SER A 7 37.48 3.59 -0.65
N VAL A 8 37.73 3.36 0.65
CA VAL A 8 38.89 2.60 1.14
C VAL A 8 38.65 1.12 0.87
N THR A 9 39.51 0.51 0.07
CA THR A 9 39.46 -0.94 -0.22
C THR A 9 40.80 -1.58 0.10
N HIS A 10 40.82 -2.89 0.38
CA HIS A 10 42.05 -3.61 0.69
C HIS A 10 43.11 -3.44 -0.41
N ALA A 11 42.73 -3.57 -1.67
CA ALA A 11 43.64 -3.42 -2.80
C ALA A 11 44.23 -2.00 -2.91
N ARG A 12 43.45 -0.96 -2.61
CA ARG A 12 43.94 0.42 -2.62
C ARG A 12 44.84 0.72 -1.42
N ARG A 13 44.52 0.17 -0.25
CA ARG A 13 45.31 0.38 0.98
C ARG A 13 46.72 -0.21 0.91
N GLN A 14 46.97 -1.16 0.00
CA GLN A 14 48.31 -1.70 -0.26
C GLN A 14 49.24 -0.75 -1.02
N VAL A 15 48.68 0.20 -1.78
CA VAL A 15 49.46 1.11 -2.64
C VAL A 15 49.39 2.57 -2.20
N VAL A 16 48.39 2.94 -1.38
CA VAL A 16 48.23 4.30 -0.86
C VAL A 16 47.86 4.30 0.62
N ILE A 17 48.31 5.34 1.33
CA ILE A 17 47.98 5.58 2.75
C ILE A 17 46.69 6.40 2.82
N PHE A 18 45.70 5.91 3.57
CA PHE A 18 44.44 6.62 3.84
C PHE A 18 44.44 7.23 5.25
N SER A 19 43.75 8.36 5.41
CA SER A 19 43.41 8.92 6.71
C SER A 19 42.32 8.10 7.42
N SER A 20 41.90 8.53 8.62
CA SER A 20 40.70 7.99 9.26
C SER A 20 39.47 8.15 8.35
N SER A 21 38.56 7.16 8.40
CA SER A 21 37.34 7.17 7.59
C SER A 21 36.42 8.30 8.04
N LEU A 22 36.07 9.20 7.12
CA LEU A 22 35.14 10.31 7.40
C LEU A 22 33.68 9.87 7.31
N TYR A 23 33.38 8.86 6.50
CA TYR A 23 32.04 8.34 6.26
C TYR A 23 32.07 6.82 6.04
N LYS A 24 30.93 6.14 6.21
CA LYS A 24 30.75 4.72 5.89
C LYS A 24 29.80 4.61 4.71
N ASP A 25 30.27 4.01 3.61
CA ASP A 25 29.43 3.78 2.43
C ASP A 25 28.43 2.63 2.71
N SER A 26 27.14 2.85 2.41
CA SER A 26 26.11 1.80 2.36
C SER A 26 25.80 1.42 0.91
N LEU A 27 25.20 0.25 0.67
CA LEU A 27 24.68 -0.10 -0.64
C LEU A 27 23.23 0.37 -0.73
N GLY A 28 22.94 1.26 -1.68
CA GLY A 28 21.59 1.73 -1.98
C GLY A 28 21.05 1.08 -3.26
N LEU A 29 19.74 0.82 -3.26
CA LEU A 29 19.02 0.37 -4.45
C LEU A 29 18.15 1.54 -4.94
N ILE A 30 18.36 1.92 -6.19
CA ILE A 30 17.64 3.00 -6.87
C ILE A 30 16.70 2.36 -7.88
N PHE A 31 15.45 2.80 -7.87
CA PHE A 31 14.44 2.36 -8.81
C PHE A 31 13.53 3.51 -9.18
N SER A 32 12.97 3.46 -10.38
CA SER A 32 11.96 4.43 -10.78
C SER A 32 10.75 4.28 -9.89
N ARG A 33 10.24 5.42 -9.39
CA ARG A 33 8.93 5.45 -8.73
C ARG A 33 7.92 4.89 -9.75
N PRO A 34 7.17 3.82 -9.41
CA PRO A 34 6.13 3.38 -10.32
C PRO A 34 5.19 4.56 -10.54
N GLU A 35 4.97 4.93 -11.80
CA GLU A 35 4.02 6.00 -12.12
C GLU A 35 2.71 5.67 -11.44
N GLY A 36 2.20 6.63 -10.66
CA GLY A 36 0.96 6.50 -9.92
C GLY A 36 -0.17 6.29 -10.90
N ARG A 37 -0.45 5.03 -11.24
CA ARG A 37 -1.61 4.67 -12.04
C ARG A 37 -2.80 5.14 -11.22
N GLN A 38 -3.48 6.19 -11.70
CA GLN A 38 -4.69 6.69 -11.07
C GLN A 38 -5.68 5.53 -11.02
N ASN A 39 -5.72 4.85 -9.88
CA ASN A 39 -6.65 3.77 -9.64
C ASN A 39 -8.01 4.42 -9.44
N THR A 40 -8.74 4.60 -10.53
CA THR A 40 -10.14 5.06 -10.52
C THR A 40 -11.04 4.17 -9.65
N GLY A 41 -10.58 2.95 -9.31
CA GLY A 41 -11.19 2.04 -8.36
C GLY A 41 -10.64 2.07 -6.92
N ALA A 42 -9.73 2.98 -6.55
CA ALA A 42 -9.13 3.03 -5.21
C ALA A 42 -10.17 3.20 -4.08
N LEU A 43 -11.30 3.84 -4.37
CA LEU A 43 -12.43 3.97 -3.44
C LEU A 43 -13.18 2.65 -3.22
N LEU A 44 -13.24 1.75 -4.21
CA LEU A 44 -13.91 0.45 -4.08
C LEU A 44 -12.96 -0.66 -3.63
N ALA A 45 -11.65 -0.44 -3.75
CA ALA A 45 -10.58 -1.36 -3.35
C ALA A 45 -10.59 -1.83 -1.88
N PRO A 46 -11.09 -1.07 -0.87
CA PRO A 46 -11.02 -1.51 0.53
C PRO A 46 -11.81 -2.78 0.82
N PHE A 47 -12.82 -3.10 0.01
CA PHE A 47 -13.63 -4.29 0.15
C PHE A 47 -13.60 -5.15 -1.11
N LYS A 48 -13.45 -6.46 -0.92
CA LYS A 48 -13.59 -7.43 -2.00
C LYS A 48 -15.04 -7.45 -2.50
N ASN A 49 -15.24 -7.79 -3.77
CA ASN A 49 -16.57 -7.90 -4.39
C ASN A 49 -17.53 -8.81 -3.59
N GLN A 50 -17.01 -9.86 -2.95
CA GLN A 50 -17.81 -10.74 -2.08
C GLN A 50 -18.42 -10.00 -0.88
N VAL A 51 -17.68 -9.07 -0.27
CA VAL A 51 -18.15 -8.27 0.88
C VAL A 51 -19.20 -7.26 0.42
N TRP A 52 -18.98 -6.63 -0.75
CA TRP A 52 -19.98 -5.75 -1.36
C TRP A 52 -21.31 -6.45 -1.60
N MET A 53 -21.26 -7.67 -2.17
CA MET A 53 -22.45 -8.50 -2.36
C MET A 53 -23.11 -8.87 -1.02
N ALA A 54 -22.32 -9.18 0.01
CA ALA A 54 -22.85 -9.47 1.34
C ALA A 54 -23.56 -8.26 1.97
N ILE A 55 -23.03 -7.04 1.83
CA ILE A 55 -23.66 -5.80 2.29
C ILE A 55 -25.00 -5.57 1.57
N LEU A 56 -25.06 -5.78 0.25
CA LEU A 56 -26.29 -5.66 -0.52
C LEU A 56 -27.35 -6.68 -0.07
N ILE A 57 -26.95 -7.95 0.10
CA ILE A 57 -27.86 -9.01 0.58
C ILE A 57 -28.39 -8.66 1.98
N LEU A 58 -27.51 -8.21 2.88
CA LEU A 58 -27.89 -7.81 4.24
C LEU A 58 -28.85 -6.61 4.25
N ALA A 59 -28.66 -5.63 3.36
CA ALA A 59 -29.58 -4.51 3.20
C ALA A 59 -30.97 -4.95 2.68
N VAL A 60 -31.02 -5.84 1.69
CA VAL A 60 -32.28 -6.39 1.17
C VAL A 60 -33.00 -7.21 2.24
N MET A 61 -32.27 -8.09 2.95
CA MET A 61 -32.83 -8.88 4.05
C MET A 61 -33.41 -7.99 5.14
N MET A 62 -32.69 -6.93 5.54
CA MET A 62 -33.20 -6.01 6.56
C MET A 62 -34.44 -5.26 6.09
N CYS A 63 -34.49 -4.85 4.82
CA CYS A 63 -35.67 -4.22 4.23
C CYS A 63 -36.90 -5.16 4.29
N LEU A 64 -36.71 -6.44 3.96
CA LEU A 64 -37.79 -7.44 4.00
C LEU A 64 -38.28 -7.69 5.44
N ILE A 65 -37.36 -7.82 6.40
CA ILE A 65 -37.70 -7.99 7.82
C ILE A 65 -38.45 -6.76 8.34
N LEU A 66 -37.97 -5.56 8.05
CA LEU A 66 -38.63 -4.32 8.47
C LEU A 66 -40.04 -4.22 7.89
N TYR A 67 -40.21 -4.53 6.60
CA TYR A 67 -41.53 -4.54 5.97
C TYR A 67 -42.46 -5.58 6.59
N ALA A 68 -41.97 -6.80 6.82
CA ALA A 68 -42.74 -7.87 7.45
C ALA A 68 -43.20 -7.47 8.87
N VAL A 69 -42.31 -6.89 9.67
CA VAL A 69 -42.62 -6.41 11.02
C VAL A 69 -43.63 -5.27 10.97
N VAL A 70 -43.48 -4.30 10.07
CA VAL A 70 -44.47 -3.21 9.89
C VAL A 70 -45.85 -3.78 9.51
N ARG A 71 -45.90 -4.75 8.58
CA ARG A 71 -47.15 -5.37 8.13
C ARG A 71 -47.82 -6.20 9.21
N PHE A 72 -47.04 -7.04 9.91
CA PHE A 72 -47.53 -7.84 11.03
C PHE A 72 -48.03 -6.94 12.16
N SER A 73 -47.29 -5.88 12.46
CA SER A 73 -47.70 -4.88 13.43
C SER A 73 -49.01 -4.21 13.00
N LYS A 74 -49.21 -3.88 11.71
CA LYS A 74 -50.51 -3.36 11.21
C LYS A 74 -51.66 -4.33 11.44
N HIS A 75 -51.46 -5.63 11.22
CA HIS A 75 -52.48 -6.67 11.43
C HIS A 75 -52.89 -6.87 12.90
N LEU A 76 -52.00 -6.57 13.85
CA LEU A 76 -52.25 -6.71 15.29
C LEU A 76 -52.94 -5.49 15.92
N LEU A 77 -53.23 -4.42 15.16
CA LEU A 77 -53.95 -3.26 15.68
C LEU A 77 -55.46 -3.51 15.77
N HIS A 78 -56.05 -3.12 16.89
CA HIS A 78 -57.49 -2.88 17.02
C HIS A 78 -57.87 -1.58 16.28
N GLU A 79 -59.08 -1.50 15.72
CA GLU A 79 -59.57 -0.33 14.94
C GLU A 79 -59.40 1.03 15.64
N SER A 80 -59.36 1.06 16.98
CA SER A 80 -59.22 2.27 17.78
C SER A 80 -57.85 2.94 17.75
N ASP A 81 -56.77 2.24 17.38
CA ASP A 81 -55.40 2.77 17.35
C ASP A 81 -54.85 2.96 15.91
N LEU A 82 -55.65 2.64 14.89
CA LEU A 82 -55.26 2.76 13.47
C LEU A 82 -54.93 4.20 13.06
N GLY A 83 -55.52 5.19 13.74
CA GLY A 83 -55.31 6.62 13.47
C GLY A 83 -54.02 7.22 14.03
N LYS A 84 -53.29 6.50 14.91
CA LYS A 84 -52.07 7.03 15.57
C LYS A 84 -50.77 6.52 14.96
N THR A 85 -50.82 5.49 14.12
CA THR A 85 -49.62 4.93 13.49
C THR A 85 -49.33 5.62 12.16
N LYS A 86 -48.18 6.32 12.06
CA LYS A 86 -47.64 6.76 10.77
C LYS A 86 -47.54 5.57 9.84
N GLU A 87 -48.21 5.63 8.69
CA GLU A 87 -48.12 4.59 7.68
C GLU A 87 -46.70 4.55 7.09
N PHE A 88 -46.07 3.38 7.18
CA PHE A 88 -44.79 3.11 6.54
C PHE A 88 -45.06 2.40 5.21
N SER A 89 -44.72 3.05 4.10
CA SER A 89 -44.74 2.42 2.79
C SER A 89 -43.50 1.53 2.59
N LEU A 90 -43.55 0.62 1.61
CA LEU A 90 -42.37 -0.14 1.15
C LEU A 90 -41.23 0.78 0.75
N LEU A 91 -41.55 1.87 0.05
CA LEU A 91 -40.57 2.86 -0.38
C LEU A 91 -39.90 3.56 0.81
N ASP A 92 -40.66 3.83 1.88
CA ASP A 92 -40.09 4.38 3.12
C ASP A 92 -39.12 3.41 3.80
N CYS A 93 -39.38 2.10 3.71
CA CYS A 93 -38.48 1.09 4.25
C CYS A 93 -37.17 1.02 3.45
N VAL A 94 -37.25 1.02 2.12
CA VAL A 94 -36.06 1.05 1.25
C VAL A 94 -35.26 2.34 1.49
N TRP A 95 -35.96 3.47 1.58
CA TRP A 95 -35.33 4.77 1.84
C TRP A 95 -34.66 4.82 3.23
N PHE A 96 -35.28 4.24 4.26
CA PHE A 96 -34.67 4.12 5.59
C PHE A 96 -33.37 3.30 5.56
N ILE A 97 -33.37 2.16 4.86
CA ILE A 97 -32.18 1.32 4.71
C ILE A 97 -31.05 2.07 4.00
N PHE A 98 -31.38 2.78 2.91
CA PHE A 98 -30.45 3.61 2.15
C PHE A 98 -29.87 4.76 3.01
N CYS A 99 -30.72 5.51 3.72
CA CYS A 99 -30.28 6.55 4.64
C CYS A 99 -29.33 6.02 5.71
N GLY A 100 -29.62 4.84 6.28
CA GLY A 100 -28.75 4.18 7.25
C GLY A 100 -27.33 3.91 6.71
N LEU A 101 -27.22 3.41 5.48
CA LEU A 101 -25.93 3.18 4.81
C LEU A 101 -25.18 4.48 4.54
N MET A 102 -25.89 5.53 4.14
CA MET A 102 -25.32 6.86 3.90
C MET A 102 -25.05 7.64 5.19
N LYS A 103 -25.28 7.05 6.38
CA LYS A 103 -25.23 7.71 7.69
C LYS A 103 -26.12 8.95 7.78
N GLN A 104 -27.20 8.98 6.99
CA GLN A 104 -28.19 10.04 7.00
C GLN A 104 -29.35 9.67 7.94
N GLY A 105 -29.88 10.68 8.62
CA GLY A 105 -31.08 10.54 9.44
C GLY A 105 -32.33 10.30 8.58
N PHE A 106 -33.35 9.69 9.17
CA PHE A 106 -34.65 9.49 8.53
C PHE A 106 -35.75 10.20 9.33
N ASN A 107 -36.60 10.96 8.64
CA ASN A 107 -37.55 11.88 9.28
C ASN A 107 -38.82 11.21 9.81
N LYS A 108 -39.12 9.96 9.42
CA LYS A 108 -40.29 9.23 9.93
C LYS A 108 -39.85 8.21 10.97
N SER A 109 -40.39 8.29 12.17
CA SER A 109 -40.16 7.30 13.22
C SER A 109 -41.49 6.62 13.57
N SER A 110 -41.43 5.32 13.85
CA SER A 110 -42.59 4.54 14.30
C SER A 110 -42.72 4.65 15.81
N SER A 111 -43.95 4.76 16.31
CA SER A 111 -44.22 4.83 17.74
C SER A 111 -44.05 3.47 18.46
N ARG A 112 -43.76 2.39 17.71
CA ARG A 112 -43.75 1.02 18.24
C ARG A 112 -42.36 0.50 18.55
N ASP A 113 -42.19 -0.05 19.75
CA ASP A 113 -40.92 -0.55 20.28
C ASP A 113 -40.21 -1.60 19.39
N PRO A 114 -40.87 -2.64 18.82
CA PRO A 114 -40.16 -3.62 18.00
C PRO A 114 -39.58 -3.02 16.71
N ILE A 115 -40.25 -2.02 16.13
CA ILE A 115 -39.76 -1.33 14.94
C ILE A 115 -38.56 -0.44 15.30
N ARG A 116 -38.60 0.23 16.45
CA ARG A 116 -37.47 1.05 16.94
C ARG A 116 -36.25 0.21 17.26
N LEU A 117 -36.41 -0.98 17.84
CA LEU A 117 -35.31 -1.91 18.08
C LEU A 117 -34.66 -2.33 16.77
N LEU A 118 -35.46 -2.71 15.77
CA LEU A 118 -34.97 -3.12 14.45
C LEU A 118 -34.24 -1.97 13.74
N MET A 119 -34.77 -0.74 13.82
CA MET A 119 -34.11 0.46 13.30
C MET A 119 -32.75 0.71 13.99
N ALA A 120 -32.69 0.55 15.32
CA ALA A 120 -31.45 0.69 16.07
C ALA A 120 -30.41 -0.38 15.70
N THR A 121 -30.84 -1.63 15.51
CA THR A 121 -29.96 -2.71 15.03
C THR A 121 -29.41 -2.42 13.64
N TRP A 122 -30.23 -1.87 12.73
CA TRP A 122 -29.77 -1.47 11.40
C TRP A 122 -28.72 -0.36 11.47
N TRP A 123 -28.97 0.66 12.29
CA TRP A 123 -28.03 1.76 12.49
C TRP A 123 -26.70 1.29 13.06
N LEU A 124 -26.71 0.41 14.07
CA LEU A 124 -25.49 -0.19 14.62
C LEU A 124 -24.73 -0.96 13.55
N THR A 125 -25.44 -1.78 12.76
CA THR A 125 -24.83 -2.57 11.69
C THR A 125 -24.19 -1.67 10.63
N SER A 126 -24.88 -0.60 10.21
CA SER A 126 -24.36 0.38 9.24
C SER A 126 -23.12 1.12 9.77
N MET A 127 -23.12 1.48 11.05
CA MET A 127 -21.97 2.10 11.71
C MET A 127 -20.75 1.18 11.70
N VAL A 128 -20.94 -0.10 12.04
CA VAL A 128 -19.87 -1.11 12.06
C VAL A 128 -19.29 -1.31 10.66
N VAL A 129 -20.14 -1.48 9.64
CA VAL A 129 -19.68 -1.62 8.24
C VAL A 129 -18.85 -0.42 7.80
N ALA A 130 -19.32 0.80 8.11
CA ALA A 130 -18.58 2.00 7.75
C ALA A 130 -17.25 2.15 8.51
N ALA A 131 -17.19 1.72 9.79
CA ALA A 131 -15.95 1.73 10.56
C ALA A 131 -14.90 0.79 9.95
N PHE A 132 -15.30 -0.43 9.57
CA PHE A 132 -14.41 -1.37 8.88
C PHE A 132 -13.99 -0.85 7.50
N TYR A 133 -14.89 -0.18 6.76
CA TYR A 133 -14.54 0.44 5.49
C TYR A 133 -13.46 1.50 5.66
N THR A 134 -13.62 2.42 6.61
CA THR A 134 -12.63 3.47 6.89
C THR A 134 -11.31 2.90 7.42
N ALA A 135 -11.34 1.85 8.23
CA ALA A 135 -10.13 1.19 8.71
C ALA A 135 -9.34 0.55 7.55
N ASN A 136 -10.03 -0.21 6.69
CA ASN A 136 -9.39 -0.87 5.55
C ASN A 136 -8.92 0.14 4.49
N LEU A 137 -9.67 1.22 4.28
CA LEU A 137 -9.25 2.31 3.41
C LEU A 137 -8.00 3.00 3.95
N THR A 138 -7.93 3.28 5.26
CA THR A 138 -6.74 3.85 5.89
C THR A 138 -5.53 2.96 5.69
N VAL A 139 -5.67 1.65 5.90
CA VAL A 139 -4.59 0.67 5.66
C VAL A 139 -4.15 0.65 4.19
N PHE A 140 -5.09 0.73 3.25
CA PHE A 140 -4.77 0.82 1.83
C PHE A 140 -3.94 2.07 1.51
N LEU A 141 -4.37 3.23 2.01
CA LEU A 141 -3.68 4.51 1.77
C LEU A 141 -2.30 4.60 2.44
N THR A 142 -2.10 3.93 3.57
CA THR A 142 -0.79 3.89 4.23
C THR A 142 0.16 2.88 3.57
N LEU A 143 -0.34 1.75 3.10
CA LEU A 143 0.48 0.73 2.43
C LEU A 143 0.90 1.13 1.01
N GLU A 144 0.06 1.84 0.26
CA GLU A 144 0.40 2.33 -1.08
C GLU A 144 1.62 3.27 -1.07
N ASN A 145 1.90 3.89 0.08
CA ASN A 145 3.05 4.78 0.28
C ASN A 145 4.22 4.12 1.02
N SER A 146 4.11 2.85 1.42
CA SER A 146 5.21 2.15 2.07
C SER A 146 6.22 1.67 1.03
N ILE A 147 7.43 2.25 1.08
CA ILE A 147 8.58 1.77 0.32
C ILE A 147 8.80 0.32 0.75
N VAL A 148 8.55 -0.63 -0.15
CA VAL A 148 8.79 -2.04 0.11
C VAL A 148 10.28 -2.20 0.45
N GLU A 149 10.57 -2.65 1.66
CA GLU A 149 11.93 -2.98 2.07
C GLU A 149 12.40 -4.19 1.26
N TYR A 150 13.24 -3.95 0.26
CA TYR A 150 13.83 -4.99 -0.57
C TYR A 150 15.04 -5.59 0.15
N THR A 151 14.87 -6.74 0.78
CA THR A 151 16.00 -7.63 1.11
C THR A 151 16.67 -8.11 -0.19
N VAL A 152 17.99 -8.29 -0.18
CA VAL A 152 18.77 -8.76 -1.36
C VAL A 152 18.21 -10.07 -1.91
N GLU A 153 17.72 -10.97 -1.06
CA GLU A 153 17.08 -12.23 -1.47
C GLU A 153 15.81 -11.98 -2.30
N LYS A 154 14.87 -11.17 -1.78
CA LYS A 154 13.63 -10.80 -2.49
C LYS A 154 13.94 -10.09 -3.80
N PHE A 155 14.97 -9.26 -3.81
CA PHE A 155 15.46 -8.58 -4.99
C PHE A 155 15.95 -9.57 -6.06
N VAL A 156 16.82 -10.53 -5.71
CA VAL A 156 17.31 -11.53 -6.67
C VAL A 156 16.17 -12.43 -7.16
N HIS A 157 15.24 -12.82 -6.27
CA HIS A 157 14.07 -13.61 -6.63
C HIS A 157 13.04 -12.86 -7.49
N SER A 158 13.02 -11.52 -7.44
CA SER A 158 12.12 -10.73 -8.30
C SER A 158 12.40 -10.91 -9.78
N GLY A 159 13.61 -11.37 -10.15
CA GLY A 159 14.03 -11.54 -11.54
C GLY A 159 14.17 -10.23 -12.31
N ASN A 160 14.03 -9.08 -11.63
CA ASN A 160 14.19 -7.78 -12.24
C ASN A 160 15.64 -7.57 -12.65
N ARG A 161 15.83 -7.07 -13.88
CA ARG A 161 17.15 -6.70 -14.37
C ARG A 161 17.72 -5.59 -13.50
N TRP A 162 18.98 -5.74 -13.12
CA TRP A 162 19.66 -4.77 -12.30
C TRP A 162 20.99 -4.35 -12.87
N VAL A 163 21.39 -3.13 -12.55
CA VAL A 163 22.52 -2.47 -13.18
C VAL A 163 23.48 -1.94 -12.13
N PHE A 164 24.79 -2.10 -12.36
CA PHE A 164 25.83 -1.55 -11.48
C PHE A 164 27.02 -1.02 -12.29
N LYS A 165 27.67 0.02 -11.76
CA LYS A 165 28.81 0.68 -12.41
C LYS A 165 30.10 -0.12 -12.23
N ARG A 166 30.83 -0.34 -13.33
CA ARG A 166 32.16 -0.97 -13.36
C ARG A 166 33.21 -0.10 -12.66
N GLY A 167 34.17 -0.74 -11.98
CA GLY A 167 35.32 -0.05 -11.37
C GLY A 167 35.02 0.59 -10.01
N THR A 168 33.80 0.43 -9.51
CA THR A 168 33.41 0.82 -8.15
C THR A 168 33.97 -0.15 -7.10
N ALA A 169 34.08 0.31 -5.85
CA ALA A 169 34.45 -0.56 -4.74
C ALA A 169 33.49 -1.75 -4.59
N PHE A 170 32.20 -1.53 -4.85
CA PHE A 170 31.17 -2.58 -4.92
C PHE A 170 31.47 -3.62 -6.01
N SER A 171 31.76 -3.18 -7.25
CA SER A 171 32.07 -4.13 -8.34
C SER A 171 33.27 -5.02 -8.00
N ASN A 172 34.29 -4.46 -7.35
CA ASN A 172 35.46 -5.23 -6.92
C ASN A 172 35.14 -6.19 -5.75
N ALA A 173 34.25 -5.79 -4.85
CA ALA A 173 33.80 -6.63 -3.73
C ALA A 173 32.91 -7.79 -4.20
N LEU A 174 32.03 -7.54 -5.17
CA LEU A 174 31.11 -8.52 -5.75
C LEU A 174 31.85 -9.75 -6.32
N PHE A 175 32.98 -9.52 -7.00
CA PHE A 175 33.78 -10.61 -7.58
C PHE A 175 34.80 -11.24 -6.62
N LYS A 176 35.08 -10.59 -5.49
CA LYS A 176 36.07 -11.06 -4.49
C LYS A 176 35.42 -11.64 -3.22
N ALA A 177 34.12 -11.97 -3.28
CA ALA A 177 33.23 -12.27 -2.16
C ALA A 177 33.60 -13.54 -1.33
N ASN A 178 34.78 -13.55 -0.70
CA ASN A 178 35.25 -14.66 0.13
C ASN A 178 35.56 -14.26 1.58
N VAL A 179 35.35 -13.00 1.99
CA VAL A 179 35.95 -12.46 3.23
C VAL A 179 35.04 -11.51 4.04
N SER A 180 33.71 -11.61 4.00
CA SER A 180 32.86 -10.74 4.84
C SER A 180 31.60 -11.41 5.40
N GLU A 181 31.06 -10.82 6.46
CA GLU A 181 29.78 -11.13 7.12
C GLU A 181 28.59 -11.15 6.12
N TYR A 182 28.69 -10.39 5.03
CA TYR A 182 27.70 -10.28 3.96
C TYR A 182 27.96 -11.23 2.77
N ALA A 183 28.87 -12.20 2.90
CA ALA A 183 29.27 -13.08 1.80
C ALA A 183 28.08 -13.79 1.13
N LYS A 184 27.03 -14.12 1.87
CA LYS A 184 25.81 -14.75 1.33
C LYS A 184 25.09 -13.83 0.33
N GLU A 185 24.87 -12.57 0.69
CA GLU A 185 24.19 -11.59 -0.17
C GLU A 185 25.00 -11.29 -1.44
N PHE A 186 26.31 -11.10 -1.30
CA PHE A 186 27.20 -10.91 -2.44
C PHE A 186 27.30 -12.15 -3.33
N ALA A 187 27.25 -13.36 -2.75
CA ALA A 187 27.20 -14.60 -3.52
C ALA A 187 25.90 -14.71 -4.33
N LEU A 188 24.76 -14.33 -3.75
CA LEU A 188 23.47 -14.29 -4.45
C LEU A 188 23.47 -13.27 -5.59
N LEU A 189 24.02 -12.08 -5.37
CA LEU A 189 24.17 -11.06 -6.41
C LEU A 189 25.12 -11.55 -7.53
N ASN A 190 26.23 -12.20 -7.19
CA ASN A 190 27.15 -12.76 -8.18
C ASN A 190 26.48 -13.90 -8.97
N TRP A 191 25.67 -14.74 -8.33
CA TRP A 191 24.86 -15.76 -9.00
C TRP A 191 23.85 -15.12 -9.96
N SER A 192 23.13 -14.08 -9.53
CA SER A 192 22.19 -13.32 -10.35
C SER A 192 22.86 -12.68 -11.57
N TYR A 193 24.06 -12.13 -11.39
CA TYR A 193 24.89 -11.60 -12.47
C TYR A 193 25.28 -12.68 -13.48
N ARG A 194 25.75 -13.84 -13.01
CA ARG A 194 26.13 -14.98 -13.88
C ARG A 194 24.96 -15.54 -14.69
N ASN A 195 23.75 -15.42 -14.17
CA ASN A 195 22.53 -15.82 -14.88
C ASN A 195 22.02 -14.77 -15.88
N GLY A 196 22.75 -13.68 -16.11
CA GLY A 196 22.40 -12.65 -17.11
C GLY A 196 21.36 -11.63 -16.65
N VAL A 197 21.01 -11.61 -15.36
CA VAL A 197 20.06 -10.63 -14.80
C VAL A 197 20.77 -9.33 -14.40
N GLY A 198 22.03 -9.42 -13.98
CA GLY A 198 22.88 -8.27 -13.65
C GLY A 198 23.61 -7.73 -14.89
N ILE A 199 23.51 -6.43 -15.13
CA ILE A 199 24.16 -5.73 -16.24
C ILE A 199 25.24 -4.80 -15.66
N MET A 200 26.44 -4.90 -16.18
CA MET A 200 27.54 -4.02 -15.81
C MET A 200 27.66 -2.88 -16.82
N VAL A 201 27.56 -1.65 -16.34
CA VAL A 201 27.65 -0.43 -17.16
C VAL A 201 28.92 0.36 -16.88
N GLN A 202 29.36 1.17 -17.83
CA GLN A 202 30.60 1.96 -17.68
C GLN A 202 30.32 3.37 -17.14
N THR A 203 29.24 3.99 -17.58
CA THR A 203 28.88 5.37 -17.23
C THR A 203 27.66 5.42 -16.32
N GLU A 204 27.49 6.53 -15.60
CA GLU A 204 26.31 6.73 -14.76
C GLU A 204 25.08 7.11 -15.58
N GLU A 205 25.27 7.81 -16.69
CA GLU A 205 24.18 8.14 -17.63
C GLU A 205 23.54 6.88 -18.21
N GLU A 206 24.35 5.91 -18.62
CA GLU A 206 23.87 4.61 -19.08
C GLU A 206 23.08 3.90 -17.98
N ALA A 207 23.58 3.92 -16.73
CA ALA A 207 22.85 3.35 -15.59
C ALA A 207 21.47 4.00 -15.40
N MET A 208 21.37 5.32 -15.55
CA MET A 208 20.11 6.06 -15.36
C MET A 208 19.11 5.82 -16.51
N ASP A 209 19.56 5.65 -17.76
CA ASP A 209 18.69 5.25 -18.87
C ASP A 209 18.03 3.89 -18.61
N TYR A 210 18.77 2.94 -18.03
CA TYR A 210 18.18 1.66 -17.60
C TYR A 210 17.12 1.84 -16.50
N VAL A 211 17.29 2.79 -15.56
CA VAL A 211 16.30 3.10 -14.52
C VAL A 211 15.00 3.63 -15.13
N GLN A 212 15.11 4.54 -16.09
CA GLN A 212 13.93 5.08 -16.81
C GLN A 212 13.18 3.98 -17.58
N ARG A 213 13.88 2.97 -18.08
CA ARG A 213 13.30 1.78 -18.74
C ARG A 213 12.74 0.74 -17.76
N GLY A 214 12.75 1.04 -16.45
CA GLY A 214 12.20 0.17 -15.41
C GLY A 214 13.17 -0.87 -14.84
N ALA A 215 14.48 -0.77 -15.15
CA ALA A 215 15.49 -1.58 -14.48
C ALA A 215 15.87 -0.99 -13.11
N LEU A 216 16.41 -1.84 -12.23
CA LEU A 216 16.86 -1.43 -10.89
C LEU A 216 18.35 -1.08 -10.94
N VAL A 217 18.80 -0.01 -10.30
CA VAL A 217 20.23 0.34 -10.20
C VAL A 217 20.74 0.10 -8.78
N LEU A 218 21.79 -0.71 -8.65
CA LEU A 218 22.55 -0.82 -7.42
C LEU A 218 23.70 0.20 -7.43
N LYS A 219 23.68 1.11 -6.46
CA LYS A 219 24.70 2.16 -6.32
C LYS A 219 25.18 2.21 -4.87
N LEU A 220 26.47 2.47 -4.67
CA LEU A 220 26.95 2.83 -3.33
C LEU A 220 26.31 4.15 -2.94
N GLU A 221 25.62 4.15 -1.80
CA GLU A 221 25.00 5.31 -1.21
C GLU A 221 26.09 6.24 -0.71
N ASN A 222 26.36 7.27 -1.50
CA ASN A 222 27.25 8.36 -1.15
C ASN A 222 26.41 9.60 -0.83
N LEU A 223 26.98 10.53 -0.06
CA LEU A 223 26.35 11.82 0.30
C LEU A 223 25.69 12.51 -0.91
N GLU A 224 26.33 12.47 -2.09
CA GLU A 224 25.83 13.10 -3.32
C GLU A 224 24.47 12.56 -3.79
N ILE A 225 24.21 11.26 -3.60
CA ILE A 225 22.91 10.64 -3.94
C ILE A 225 21.86 11.07 -2.94
N LYS A 226 22.20 11.11 -1.65
CA LYS A 226 21.30 11.58 -0.61
C LYS A 226 20.90 13.04 -0.86
N TYR A 227 21.84 13.89 -1.27
CA TYR A 227 21.54 15.27 -1.66
C TYR A 227 20.64 15.35 -2.91
N LYS A 228 20.96 14.62 -3.99
CA LYS A 228 20.14 14.62 -5.22
C LYS A 228 18.72 14.07 -5.01
N LEU A 229 18.57 13.05 -4.17
CA LEU A 229 17.26 12.51 -3.79
C LEU A 229 16.49 13.52 -2.94
N VAL A 230 17.14 14.15 -1.96
CA VAL A 230 16.50 15.15 -1.09
C VAL A 230 16.06 16.37 -1.91
N THR A 231 16.90 16.92 -2.80
CA THR A 231 16.51 18.09 -3.61
C THR A 231 15.34 17.79 -4.55
N HIS A 232 15.29 16.59 -5.16
CA HIS A 232 14.14 16.19 -5.98
C HIS A 232 12.87 15.88 -5.18
N ILE A 233 12.97 15.57 -3.88
CA ILE A 233 11.80 15.39 -3.00
C ILE A 233 11.16 16.74 -2.62
N TRP A 234 11.92 17.84 -2.64
CA TRP A 234 11.42 19.19 -2.30
C TRP A 234 10.93 20.02 -3.49
N GLU A 235 11.08 19.53 -4.73
CA GLU A 235 10.59 20.19 -5.96
C GLU A 235 9.24 19.61 -6.46
N LEU A 236 8.59 18.76 -5.67
CA LEU A 236 7.24 18.21 -5.88
C LEU A 236 6.31 18.60 -4.73
#